data_AF-A0A4Q3DXH5-F1
#
_entry.id   AF-A0A4Q3DXH5-F1
#
_cell.length_a   1.000
_cell.length_b   1.000
_cell.length_c   1.000
_cell.angle_alpha   90.00
_cell.angle_beta   90.00
_cell.angle_gamma   90.00
#
_symmetry.space_group_name_H-M   'P 1'
#
loop_
_entity.id
_entity.type
_entity.pdbx_description
1 polymer ?
#
loop_
_entity_poly.entity_id
_entity_poly.type
_entity_poly.pdbx_seq_one_letter_code
_entity_poly.pdbx_strand_id
1 'polypeptide(L)' 'MRFEAVTIKDIAKALGISTSTVSRALRDSYEISPETKQLVLDCAEKLNYQPN' A
#
# COMPACT_ATOMS: atom_id res chain seq x y z
N MET A 1 16.00 -10.20 -16.63
CA MET A 1 15.69 -9.11 -15.69
C MET A 1 14.33 -9.39 -15.08
N ARG A 2 14.24 -9.57 -13.76
CA ARG A 2 12.94 -9.64 -13.09
C ARG A 2 12.48 -8.20 -12.88
N PHE A 3 11.40 -7.81 -13.56
CA PHE A 3 10.62 -6.67 -13.12
C PHE A 3 9.81 -7.19 -11.93
N GLU A 4 10.32 -6.98 -10.72
CA GLU A 4 9.56 -7.29 -9.52
C GLU A 4 8.36 -6.34 -9.49
N ALA A 5 7.17 -6.90 -9.72
CA ALA A 5 5.93 -6.19 -9.53
C ALA A 5 5.91 -5.65 -8.10
N VAL A 6 5.58 -4.37 -7.96
CA VAL A 6 5.49 -3.75 -6.64
C VAL A 6 4.53 -4.58 -5.80
N THR A 7 5.00 -4.96 -4.61
CA THR A 7 4.19 -5.74 -3.69
C THR A 7 3.68 -4.86 -2.56
N ILE A 8 2.70 -5.36 -1.81
CA ILE A 8 2.22 -4.74 -0.57
C ILE A 8 3.39 -4.50 0.41
N LYS A 9 4.45 -5.32 0.36
CA LYS A 9 5.66 -5.15 1.17
C LYS A 9 6.45 -3.91 0.78
N ASP A 10 6.52 -3.58 -0.50
CA ASP A 10 7.21 -2.39 -0.98
C ASP A 10 6.48 -1.12 -0.54
N ILE A 11 5.15 -1.11 -0.66
CA ILE A 11 4.32 0.00 -0.17
C ILE A 11 4.46 0.16 1.35
N ALA A 12 4.45 -0.96 2.08
CA ALA A 12 4.65 -0.98 3.54
C ALA A 12 6.01 -0.38 3.93
N LYS A 13 7.06 -0.75 3.19
CA LYS A 13 8.42 -0.26 3.42
C LYS A 13 8.58 1.22 3.05
N ALA A 14 7.94 1.67 1.97
CA ALA A 14 7.95 3.06 1.52
C ALA A 14 7.25 4.00 2.51
N LEU A 15 6.15 3.55 3.10
CA LEU A 15 5.37 4.30 4.07
C LEU A 15 5.80 4.09 5.53
N GLY A 16 6.71 3.15 5.78
CA GLY A 16 7.16 2.81 7.14
C GLY A 16 6.08 2.17 8.01
N ILE A 17 5.07 1.55 7.41
CA ILE A 17 3.95 0.90 8.10
C ILE A 17 3.98 -0.61 7.91
N SER A 18 3.21 -1.34 8.72
CA SER A 18 3.12 -2.80 8.57
C SER A 18 2.35 -3.19 7.31
N THR A 19 2.70 -4.32 6.70
CA THR A 19 1.92 -4.90 5.59
C THR A 19 0.45 -5.12 5.95
N SER A 20 0.17 -5.43 7.21
CA SER A 20 -1.18 -5.54 7.76
C SER A 20 -1.95 -4.21 7.68
N THR A 21 -1.27 -3.09 7.93
CA THR A 21 -1.80 -1.72 7.84
C THR A 21 -2.10 -1.36 6.38
N VAL A 22 -1.17 -1.67 5.46
CA VAL A 22 -1.38 -1.47 4.02
C VAL A 22 -2.54 -2.34 3.51
N SER A 23 -2.60 -3.60 3.93
CA SER A 23 -3.70 -4.50 3.54
C SER A 23 -5.04 -4.00 4.04
N ARG A 24 -5.12 -3.49 5.29
CA ARG A 24 -6.33 -2.85 5.83
C ARG A 24 -6.70 -1.58 5.07
N ALA A 25 -5.71 -0.74 4.73
CA ALA A 25 -5.92 0.48 3.95
C ALA A 25 -6.46 0.18 2.55
N LEU A 26 -5.88 -0.83 1.86
CA LEU A 26 -6.33 -1.28 0.54
C LEU A 26 -7.72 -1.95 0.58
N ARG A 27 -8.10 -2.58 1.70
CA ARG A 27 -9.41 -3.23 1.89
C ARG A 27 -10.50 -2.30 2.43
N ASP A 28 -10.25 -1.00 2.52
CA ASP A 28 -11.21 -0.03 3.06
C ASP A 28 -11.61 -0.33 4.52
N SER A 29 -10.69 -0.84 5.34
CA SER A 29 -10.96 -1.06 6.76
C SER A 29 -11.08 0.29 7.48
N TYR A 30 -12.19 0.44 8.21
CA TYR A 30 -12.48 1.57 9.12
C TYR A 30 -11.48 1.72 10.28
N GLU A 31 -10.60 0.75 10.49
CA GLU A 31 -9.52 0.81 11.49
C GLU A 31 -8.34 1.69 11.05
N ILE A 32 -8.31 2.18 9.81
CA ILE A 32 -7.24 3.03 9.27
C ILE A 32 -7.74 4.47 9.09
N SER A 33 -6.94 5.43 9.55
CA SER A 33 -7.20 6.85 9.33
C SER A 33 -7.29 7.16 7.83
N PRO A 34 -8.25 8.01 7.41
CA PRO A 34 -8.43 8.37 6.00
C PRO A 34 -7.16 9.00 5.40
N GLU A 35 -6.36 9.72 6.18
CA GLU A 35 -5.03 10.22 5.77
C GLU A 35 -4.08 9.09 5.39
N THR A 36 -3.91 8.09 6.26
CA THR A 36 -3.04 6.94 6.01
C THR A 36 -3.53 6.13 4.80
N LYS A 37 -4.85 6.01 4.63
CA LYS A 37 -5.44 5.35 3.46
C LYS A 37 -5.10 6.08 2.17
N GLN A 38 -5.22 7.41 2.15
CA GLN A 38 -4.82 8.22 1.00
C GLN A 38 -3.32 8.10 0.71
N LEU A 39 -2.47 8.14 1.75
CA LEU A 39 -1.03 7.92 1.58
C LEU A 39 -0.72 6.55 0.97
N VAL A 40 -1.42 5.50 1.42
CA VAL A 40 -1.29 4.15 0.83
C VAL A 40 -1.71 4.11 -0.62
N LEU A 41 -2.85 4.73 -0.96
CA LEU A 41 -3.37 4.78 -2.33
C LEU A 41 -2.45 5.59 -3.26
N ASP A 42 -1.99 6.76 -2.83
CA ASP A 42 -1.06 7.61 -3.59
C ASP A 42 0.29 6.91 -3.82
N CYS A 43 0.80 6.25 -2.76
CA CYS A 43 2.04 5.49 -2.88
C CYS A 43 1.85 4.26 -3.79
N ALA A 44 0.72 3.57 -3.69
CA ALA A 44 0.36 2.47 -4.58
C ALA A 44 0.25 2.93 -6.04
N GLU A 45 -0.40 4.07 -6.32
CA GLU A 45 -0.46 4.66 -7.67
C GLU A 45 0.93 5.03 -8.19
N LYS A 46 1.74 5.73 -7.39
CA LYS A 46 3.12 6.10 -7.77
C LYS A 46 3.98 4.89 -8.10
N LEU A 47 3.80 3.81 -7.35
CA LEU A 47 4.51 2.56 -7.53
C LEU A 47 3.90 1.66 -8.61
N ASN A 48 2.82 2.09 -9.28
CA ASN A 48 2.07 1.26 -10.23
C ASN A 48 1.66 -0.10 -9.63
N TYR A 49 1.33 -0.10 -8.34
CA TYR A 49 0.81 -1.26 -7.66
C TYR A 49 -0.58 -1.58 -8.20
N GLN A 50 -0.71 -2.74 -8.84
CA GLN A 50 -1.99 -3.27 -9.26
C GLN A 50 -2.39 -4.40 -8.30
N PRO A 51 -3.49 -4.24 -7.53
CA PRO A 51 -4.10 -5.38 -6.87
C PRO A 51 -4.60 -6.34 -7.96
N ASN A 52 -4.10 -7.57 -7.94
CA ASN A 52 -4.56 -8.67 -8.82
C ASN A 52 -5.89 -9.25 -8.35
#